data_AF-A0A1F2Q9V1-F1
#
_entry.id   AF-A0A1F2Q9V1-F1
#
_cell.length_a   1.000
_cell.length_b   1.000
_cell.length_c   1.000
_cell.angle_alpha   90.00
_cell.angle_beta   90.00
_cell.angle_gamma   90.00
#
_symmetry.space_group_name_H-M   'P 1'
#
loop_
_entity.id
_entity.type
_entity.pdbx_description
1 polymer ?
#
loop_
_entity_poly.entity_id
_entity_poly.type
_entity_poly.pdbx_seq_one_letter_code
_entity_poly.pdbx_strand_id
1 'polypeptide(L)'
;MGPFSAFRNRSDFWWLVLASLVFFLFVVLVFTREYASDWMPVQRNFRQILEQHGQLVAAREFQLGVKQIWIPALNRVDRCVTCHLGYEWGEILSSDLPQPFASHPRLTYLEAHQFPQFGCTSCHGGQGYATQTKAAHGEVQHWEEPLLSAQRAAAYGLSRRELMQARCNGCHRHDRETPGMDVIDVGKRIVEESGCIACHVISGEGGLIGPELTYAGDKNPEFLDFAHVEGPETALNWHISHFRDPQAVVEGSAMPNLGFGEREAKALALLMLSWRRETFPPEYIPPPHKPALAGVPPVVRDLSAPPKEQVAGGAEEAGRRVFQRRGCHSCHSVGKGKLIGP
;
A
#
# COMPACT_ATOMS: atom_id res chain seq x y z
N MET A 1 37.98 46.80 44.43
CA MET A 1 38.03 46.86 42.95
C MET A 1 37.49 45.53 42.43
N GLY A 2 36.25 45.53 41.94
CA GLY A 2 35.52 44.29 41.63
C GLY A 2 35.91 43.69 40.26
N PRO A 3 36.01 42.36 40.11
CA PRO A 3 36.50 41.71 38.90
C PRO A 3 35.43 41.53 37.80
N PHE A 4 34.36 42.34 37.81
CA PHE A 4 33.25 42.22 36.83
C PHE A 4 33.31 43.26 35.69
N SER A 5 34.39 44.03 35.55
CA SER A 5 34.47 45.12 34.55
C SER A 5 34.82 44.68 33.12
N ALA A 6 34.83 43.37 32.82
CA ALA A 6 35.22 42.87 31.50
C ALA A 6 34.07 42.79 30.47
N PHE A 7 32.80 42.97 30.87
CA PHE A 7 31.65 43.00 29.95
C PHE A 7 31.40 44.39 29.32
N ARG A 8 32.45 45.18 29.10
CA ARG A 8 32.34 46.54 28.56
C ARG A 8 32.70 46.59 27.07
N ASN A 9 32.39 45.55 26.31
CA ASN A 9 32.33 45.67 24.85
C ASN A 9 30.86 45.83 24.44
N ARG A 10 30.45 47.07 24.14
CA ARG A 10 29.08 47.39 23.68
C ARG A 10 28.68 46.58 22.44
N SER A 11 29.65 46.05 21.68
CA SER A 11 29.40 45.21 20.51
C SER A 11 28.62 43.94 20.83
N ASP A 12 28.95 43.26 21.93
CA ASP A 12 28.44 41.91 22.21
C ASP A 12 26.96 41.97 22.62
N PHE A 13 26.57 43.05 23.29
CA PHE A 13 25.16 43.35 23.58
C PHE A 13 24.32 43.48 22.32
N TRP A 14 24.80 44.22 21.31
CA TRP A 14 24.07 44.38 20.04
C TRP A 14 24.00 43.08 19.25
N TRP A 15 25.05 42.24 19.30
CA TRP A 15 25.01 40.90 18.72
C TRP A 15 23.97 39.99 19.39
N LEU A 16 23.87 40.03 20.72
CA LEU A 16 22.87 39.26 21.47
C LEU A 16 21.44 39.74 21.18
N VAL A 17 21.23 41.06 21.10
CA VAL A 17 19.93 41.63 20.69
C VAL A 17 19.58 41.20 19.28
N LEU A 18 20.51 41.29 18.32
CA LEU A 18 20.29 40.86 16.94
C LEU A 18 19.96 39.37 16.86
N ALA A 19 20.74 38.51 17.52
CA ALA A 19 20.49 37.06 17.55
C ALA A 19 19.11 36.73 18.16
N SER A 20 18.71 37.44 19.22
CA SER A 20 17.39 37.28 19.85
C SER A 20 16.25 37.71 18.93
N LEU A 21 16.40 38.81 18.19
CA LEU A 21 15.42 39.27 17.21
C LEU A 21 15.31 38.31 16.02
N VAL A 22 16.43 37.77 15.54
CA VAL A 22 16.44 36.74 14.50
C VAL A 22 15.74 35.49 15.00
N PHE A 23 16.07 34.99 16.18
CA PHE A 23 15.39 33.84 16.78
C PHE A 23 13.89 34.08 16.94
N PHE A 24 13.49 35.24 17.45
CA PHE A 24 12.08 35.61 17.57
C PHE A 24 11.37 35.64 16.21
N LEU A 25 12.00 36.21 15.18
CA LEU A 25 11.47 36.19 13.81
C LEU A 25 11.31 34.77 13.28
N PHE A 26 12.28 33.88 13.54
CA PHE A 26 12.18 32.46 13.19
C PHE A 26 11.01 31.78 13.91
N VAL A 27 10.82 32.03 15.20
CA VAL A 27 9.68 31.50 15.97
C VAL A 27 8.35 31.99 15.40
N VAL A 28 8.23 33.29 15.10
CA VAL A 28 7.02 33.87 14.48
C VAL A 28 6.78 33.26 13.10
N LEU A 29 7.83 33.05 12.30
CA LEU A 29 7.72 32.45 10.97
C LEU A 29 7.29 30.97 11.04
N VAL A 30 7.83 30.19 11.98
CA VAL A 30 7.42 28.80 12.20
C VAL A 30 5.98 28.74 12.73
N PHE A 31 5.65 29.60 13.69
CA PHE A 31 4.30 29.67 14.26
C PHE A 31 3.25 30.04 13.21
N THR A 32 3.53 31.05 12.37
CA THR A 32 2.62 31.45 11.30
C THR A 32 2.47 30.36 10.24
N ARG A 33 3.55 29.64 9.90
CA ARG A 33 3.49 28.47 9.02
C ARG A 33 2.64 27.35 9.59
N GLU A 34 2.82 27.02 10.86
CA GLU A 34 2.04 25.98 11.52
C GLU A 34 0.56 26.38 11.62
N TYR A 35 0.28 27.63 12.01
CA TYR A 35 -1.08 28.16 12.13
C TYR A 35 -1.80 28.32 10.77
N ALA A 36 -1.04 28.35 9.67
CA ALA A 36 -1.56 28.38 8.31
C ALA A 36 -1.77 26.98 7.70
N SER A 37 -1.69 25.90 8.49
CA SER A 37 -1.87 24.54 7.97
C SER A 37 -3.23 24.33 7.29
N ASP A 38 -3.21 23.65 6.15
CA ASP A 38 -4.37 23.38 5.28
C ASP A 38 -5.57 22.73 6.00
N TRP A 39 -5.31 21.95 7.04
CA TRP A 39 -6.34 21.21 7.76
C TRP A 39 -7.22 22.08 8.66
N MET A 40 -6.72 23.21 9.16
CA MET A 40 -7.47 24.03 10.13
C MET A 40 -8.78 24.58 9.56
N PRO A 41 -8.80 25.21 8.36
CA PRO A 41 -10.05 25.61 7.71
C PRO A 41 -10.99 24.43 7.47
N VAL A 42 -10.46 23.28 7.04
CA VAL A 42 -11.25 22.06 6.80
C VAL A 42 -11.98 21.63 8.07
N GLN A 43 -11.27 21.53 9.19
CA GLN A 43 -11.85 21.12 10.46
C GLN A 43 -12.86 22.12 11.03
N ARG A 44 -12.64 23.43 10.85
CA ARG A 44 -13.61 24.47 11.22
C ARG A 44 -14.89 24.36 10.40
N ASN A 45 -14.77 24.12 9.10
CA ASN A 45 -15.92 23.92 8.21
C ASN A 45 -16.66 22.63 8.54
N PHE A 46 -15.94 21.56 8.90
CA PHE A 46 -16.58 20.29 9.27
C PHE A 46 -17.47 20.43 10.51
N ARG A 47 -17.08 21.25 11.49
CA ARG A 47 -17.95 21.59 12.62
C ARG A 47 -19.29 22.17 12.15
N GLN A 48 -19.28 23.08 11.19
CA GLN A 48 -20.51 23.65 10.63
C GLN A 48 -21.34 22.61 9.88
N ILE A 49 -20.68 21.69 9.17
CA ILE A 49 -21.36 20.57 8.47
C ILE A 49 -22.10 19.69 9.49
N LEU A 50 -21.48 19.37 10.63
CA LEU A 50 -22.13 18.62 11.71
C LEU A 50 -23.38 19.35 12.23
N GLU A 51 -23.30 20.66 12.45
CA GLU A 51 -24.46 21.46 12.89
C GLU A 51 -25.60 21.43 11.85
N GLN A 52 -25.27 21.58 10.57
CA GLN A 52 -26.23 21.55 9.46
C GLN A 52 -26.94 20.20 9.33
N HIS A 53 -26.31 19.11 9.77
CA HIS A 53 -26.87 17.75 9.75
C HIS A 53 -27.42 17.33 11.13
N GLY A 54 -27.73 18.29 12.00
CA GLY A 54 -28.39 18.05 13.29
C GLY A 54 -27.47 17.48 14.38
N GLN A 55 -26.16 17.38 14.16
CA GLN A 55 -25.19 16.82 15.08
C GLN A 55 -24.60 17.89 16.01
N LEU A 56 -25.46 18.61 16.73
CA LEU A 56 -25.07 19.76 17.57
C LEU A 56 -24.12 19.39 18.72
N VAL A 57 -24.32 18.22 19.33
CA VAL A 57 -23.44 17.74 20.42
C VAL A 57 -22.06 17.43 19.88
N ALA A 58 -21.97 16.65 18.80
CA ALA A 58 -20.70 16.33 18.16
C ALA A 58 -19.97 17.58 17.66
N ALA A 59 -20.69 18.55 17.08
CA ALA A 59 -20.10 19.82 16.66
C ALA A 59 -19.48 20.60 17.83
N ARG A 60 -20.16 20.64 18.98
CA ARG A 60 -19.67 21.31 20.20
C ARG A 60 -18.44 20.60 20.78
N GLU A 61 -18.44 19.27 20.77
CA GLU A 61 -17.36 18.45 21.29
C GLU A 61 -16.20 18.27 20.29
N PHE A 62 -16.38 18.69 19.04
CA PHE A 62 -15.39 18.53 17.99
C PHE A 62 -14.09 19.29 18.30
N GLN A 63 -13.05 18.54 18.63
CA GLN A 63 -11.72 19.06 18.92
C GLN A 63 -10.91 19.25 17.64
N LEU A 64 -10.42 20.48 17.47
CA LEU A 64 -9.46 20.84 16.42
C LEU A 64 -8.09 20.27 16.74
N GLY A 65 -7.42 19.70 15.75
CA GLY A 65 -6.06 19.18 15.90
C GLY A 65 -5.71 18.11 14.87
N VAL A 66 -4.44 17.77 14.81
CA VAL A 66 -3.98 16.63 14.01
C VAL A 66 -4.58 15.34 14.57
N LYS A 67 -5.22 14.56 13.71
CA LYS A 67 -5.82 13.27 14.04
C LYS A 67 -4.99 12.17 13.40
N GLN A 68 -4.90 11.02 14.06
CA GLN A 68 -4.02 9.94 13.63
C GLN A 68 -4.63 8.57 13.90
N ILE A 69 -4.63 7.72 12.88
CA ILE A 69 -4.75 6.27 13.04
C ILE A 69 -3.33 5.71 13.11
N TRP A 70 -3.03 4.96 14.17
CA TRP A 70 -1.73 4.32 14.38
C TRP A 70 -1.89 2.81 14.36
N ILE A 71 -1.21 2.16 13.42
CA ILE A 71 -1.33 0.72 13.17
C ILE A 71 0.06 0.10 13.27
N PRO A 72 0.50 -0.27 14.50
CA PRO A 72 1.82 -0.86 14.71
C PRO A 72 2.07 -2.10 13.87
N ALA A 73 1.04 -2.94 13.71
CA ALA A 73 1.12 -4.19 12.98
C ALA A 73 1.46 -4.02 11.49
N LEU A 74 1.18 -2.84 10.92
CA LEU A 74 1.54 -2.48 9.54
C LEU A 74 2.69 -1.45 9.47
N ASN A 75 3.27 -1.08 10.61
CA ASN A 75 4.21 0.04 10.72
C ASN A 75 3.69 1.31 10.02
N ARG A 76 2.39 1.62 10.22
CA ARG A 76 1.67 2.64 9.44
C ARG A 76 1.05 3.70 10.34
N VAL A 77 1.40 4.96 10.06
CA VAL A 77 0.73 6.16 10.57
C VAL A 77 -0.15 6.71 9.47
N ASP A 78 -1.39 7.05 9.81
CA ASP A 78 -2.31 7.70 8.88
C ASP A 78 -2.95 8.95 9.48
N ARG A 79 -2.61 10.12 8.94
CA ARG A 79 -3.15 11.42 9.33
C ARG A 79 -4.14 11.97 8.30
N CYS A 80 -4.54 11.20 7.28
CA CYS A 80 -5.54 11.63 6.30
C CYS A 80 -6.85 12.04 6.97
N VAL A 81 -7.20 11.37 8.08
CA VAL A 81 -8.36 11.68 8.94
C VAL A 81 -8.28 13.04 9.65
N THR A 82 -7.15 13.75 9.54
CA THR A 82 -7.07 15.16 9.95
C THR A 82 -7.92 16.05 9.05
N CYS A 83 -8.02 15.75 7.76
CA CYS A 83 -8.83 16.50 6.79
C CYS A 83 -10.09 15.73 6.38
N HIS A 84 -9.97 14.43 6.14
CA HIS A 84 -11.05 13.56 5.64
C HIS A 84 -11.96 13.07 6.76
N LEU A 85 -12.55 14.00 7.49
CA LEU A 85 -13.33 13.73 8.70
C LEU A 85 -14.65 13.00 8.45
N GLY A 86 -15.19 13.07 7.24
CA GLY A 86 -16.45 12.41 6.88
C GLY A 86 -16.40 10.89 6.95
N TYR A 87 -15.21 10.28 6.98
CA TYR A 87 -15.02 8.82 6.97
C TYR A 87 -15.74 8.09 8.12
N GLU A 88 -15.80 8.70 9.31
CA GLU A 88 -16.48 8.15 10.49
C GLU A 88 -18.00 8.38 10.50
N TRP A 89 -18.52 9.16 9.55
CA TRP A 89 -19.87 9.70 9.59
C TRP A 89 -20.77 9.14 8.47
N GLY A 90 -20.47 7.95 7.94
CA GLY A 90 -21.21 7.36 6.80
C GLY A 90 -22.68 7.01 7.05
N GLU A 91 -23.12 7.02 8.31
CA GLU A 91 -24.54 6.87 8.67
C GLU A 91 -25.33 8.18 8.49
N ILE A 92 -24.66 9.33 8.62
CA ILE A 92 -25.29 10.66 8.68
C ILE A 92 -24.95 11.48 7.43
N LEU A 93 -23.70 11.43 6.98
CA LEU A 93 -23.18 12.19 5.86
C LEU A 93 -23.22 11.36 4.57
N SER A 94 -23.59 11.99 3.46
CA SER A 94 -23.56 11.36 2.14
C SER A 94 -22.14 11.25 1.59
N SER A 95 -21.87 10.18 0.83
CA SER A 95 -20.65 10.03 0.05
C SER A 95 -20.57 10.99 -1.15
N ASP A 96 -21.67 11.70 -1.46
CA ASP A 96 -21.77 12.67 -2.54
C ASP A 96 -21.36 14.09 -2.12
N LEU A 97 -21.08 14.31 -0.82
CA LEU A 97 -20.57 15.60 -0.36
C LEU A 97 -19.22 15.91 -1.03
N PRO A 98 -18.87 17.20 -1.19
CA PRO A 98 -17.54 17.57 -1.68
C PRO A 98 -16.43 17.01 -0.78
N GLN A 99 -15.36 16.51 -1.40
CA GLN A 99 -14.14 16.18 -0.66
C GLN A 99 -13.58 17.45 0.01
N PRO A 100 -13.04 17.35 1.24
CA PRO A 100 -12.76 16.14 2.02
C PRO A 100 -13.89 15.71 2.98
N PHE A 101 -15.11 16.26 2.86
CA PHE A 101 -16.21 16.03 3.81
C PHE A 101 -17.09 14.82 3.46
N ALA A 102 -16.94 14.27 2.26
CA ALA A 102 -17.59 13.04 1.85
C ALA A 102 -17.35 11.91 2.84
N SER A 103 -18.42 11.17 3.16
CA SER A 103 -18.27 9.88 3.83
C SER A 103 -17.75 8.82 2.87
N HIS A 104 -17.25 7.73 3.43
CA HIS A 104 -16.85 6.59 2.60
C HIS A 104 -18.08 5.97 1.95
N PRO A 105 -18.03 5.61 0.64
CA PRO A 105 -19.12 4.87 0.00
C PRO A 105 -19.47 3.59 0.78
N ARG A 106 -20.74 3.21 0.79
CA ARG A 106 -21.17 1.94 1.40
C ARG A 106 -20.71 0.77 0.53
N LEU A 107 -19.58 0.16 0.91
CA LEU A 107 -18.99 -0.97 0.22
C LEU A 107 -19.04 -2.18 1.16
N THR A 108 -19.52 -3.31 0.65
CA THR A 108 -19.77 -4.53 1.43
C THR A 108 -18.51 -5.08 2.09
N TYR A 109 -17.35 -4.88 1.48
CA TYR A 109 -16.08 -5.38 2.02
C TYR A 109 -15.54 -4.56 3.20
N LEU A 110 -16.09 -3.38 3.51
CA LEU A 110 -15.61 -2.56 4.65
C LEU A 110 -15.87 -3.22 6.00
N GLU A 111 -16.82 -4.16 6.08
CA GLU A 111 -17.03 -4.99 7.27
C GLU A 111 -15.76 -5.79 7.62
N ALA A 112 -15.03 -6.25 6.60
CA ALA A 112 -13.75 -6.95 6.73
C ALA A 112 -12.53 -6.01 6.65
N HIS A 113 -12.73 -4.74 6.28
CA HIS A 113 -11.66 -3.74 6.06
C HIS A 113 -11.87 -2.48 6.90
N GLN A 114 -11.83 -2.63 8.22
CA GLN A 114 -12.10 -1.52 9.13
C GLN A 114 -10.93 -0.52 9.17
N PHE A 115 -11.24 0.78 9.17
CA PHE A 115 -10.20 1.84 9.16
C PHE A 115 -9.20 1.78 10.33
N PRO A 116 -9.58 1.47 11.59
CA PRO A 116 -8.61 1.34 12.68
C PRO A 116 -7.59 0.22 12.46
N GLN A 117 -7.91 -0.77 11.62
CA GLN A 117 -7.05 -1.91 11.32
C GLN A 117 -6.15 -1.65 10.11
N PHE A 118 -6.66 -0.97 9.08
CA PHE A 118 -5.95 -0.81 7.80
C PHE A 118 -5.49 0.62 7.50
N GLY A 119 -6.15 1.65 8.02
CA GLY A 119 -5.88 3.05 7.67
C GLY A 119 -6.31 3.38 6.24
N CYS A 120 -6.02 4.60 5.79
CA CYS A 120 -6.43 5.11 4.48
C CYS A 120 -5.39 4.79 3.39
N THR A 121 -4.11 4.96 3.72
CA THR A 121 -2.97 4.79 2.82
C THR A 121 -2.80 3.36 2.31
N SER A 122 -3.26 2.35 3.06
CA SER A 122 -3.26 0.94 2.62
C SER A 122 -4.06 0.73 1.34
N CYS A 123 -5.17 1.47 1.16
CA CYS A 123 -6.05 1.32 0.00
C CYS A 123 -5.83 2.45 -1.02
N HIS A 124 -5.55 3.66 -0.53
CA HIS A 124 -5.51 4.85 -1.36
C HIS A 124 -4.10 5.31 -1.75
N GLY A 125 -3.04 4.80 -1.11
CA GLY A 125 -1.71 5.40 -1.20
C GLY A 125 -1.67 6.78 -0.55
N GLY A 126 -0.66 7.59 -0.91
CA GLY A 126 -0.38 8.88 -0.28
C GLY A 126 0.67 8.77 0.82
N GLN A 127 0.84 9.85 1.57
CA GLN A 127 1.83 9.97 2.64
C GLN A 127 1.11 10.20 3.97
N GLY A 128 0.98 9.12 4.75
CA GLY A 128 0.20 9.14 5.99
C GLY A 128 0.78 10.00 7.12
N TYR A 129 2.07 10.36 7.08
CA TYR A 129 2.67 11.24 8.09
C TYR A 129 2.41 12.74 7.86
N ALA A 130 2.10 13.12 6.62
CA ALA A 130 2.01 14.51 6.24
C ALA A 130 0.66 15.14 6.64
N THR A 131 0.70 16.42 6.98
CA THR A 131 -0.47 17.22 7.39
C THR A 131 -0.76 18.38 6.42
N GLN A 132 0.06 18.53 5.38
CA GLN A 132 -0.16 19.46 4.27
C GLN A 132 -0.71 18.70 3.08
N THR A 133 -1.67 19.28 2.35
CA THR A 133 -2.44 18.61 1.29
C THR A 133 -1.53 18.01 0.22
N LYS A 134 -0.63 18.82 -0.34
CA LYS A 134 0.30 18.39 -1.39
C LYS A 134 1.19 17.23 -0.94
N ALA A 135 1.73 17.32 0.27
CA ALA A 135 2.56 16.26 0.84
C ALA A 135 1.76 15.00 1.15
N ALA A 136 0.59 15.13 1.78
CA ALA A 136 -0.29 14.01 2.13
C ALA A 136 -0.80 13.24 0.91
N HIS A 137 -1.06 13.94 -0.20
CA HIS A 137 -1.42 13.31 -1.47
C HIS A 137 -0.20 12.74 -2.23
N GLY A 138 1.01 12.90 -1.69
CA GLY A 138 2.24 12.42 -2.33
C GLY A 138 2.56 13.15 -3.64
N GLU A 139 2.16 14.41 -3.76
CA GLU A 139 2.47 15.29 -4.89
C GLU A 139 3.79 16.03 -4.67
N VAL A 140 4.76 15.34 -4.06
CA VAL A 140 6.10 15.85 -3.79
C VAL A 140 7.12 15.02 -4.56
N GLN A 141 8.23 15.66 -4.90
CA GLN A 141 9.29 15.03 -5.67
C GLN A 141 9.81 13.78 -4.93
N HIS A 142 10.07 12.71 -5.67
CA HIS A 142 10.60 11.44 -5.17
C HIS A 142 9.69 10.65 -4.21
N TRP A 143 8.43 11.04 -4.04
CA TRP A 143 7.48 10.19 -3.31
C TRP A 143 6.96 9.07 -4.21
N GLU A 144 7.28 7.83 -3.85
CA GLU A 144 7.00 6.66 -4.68
C GLU A 144 5.55 6.16 -4.58
N GLU A 145 4.84 6.58 -3.54
CA GLU A 145 3.49 6.09 -3.23
C GLU A 145 2.45 7.22 -3.22
N PRO A 146 2.25 7.93 -4.34
CA PRO A 146 1.27 9.01 -4.37
C PRO A 146 -0.14 8.48 -4.15
N LEU A 147 -1.04 9.39 -3.75
CA LEU A 147 -2.45 9.09 -3.65
C LEU A 147 -2.96 8.62 -5.02
N LEU A 148 -3.63 7.47 -5.05
CA LEU A 148 -4.32 6.92 -6.21
C LEU A 148 -5.58 7.74 -6.48
N SER A 149 -5.38 8.96 -6.98
CA SER A 149 -6.42 9.97 -7.19
C SER A 149 -7.19 9.73 -8.49
N ALA A 150 -8.38 10.31 -8.59
CA ALA A 150 -9.16 10.27 -9.82
C ALA A 150 -8.42 10.93 -11.00
N GLN A 151 -7.66 12.01 -10.74
CA GLN A 151 -6.84 12.68 -11.76
C GLN A 151 -5.75 11.75 -12.30
N ARG A 152 -5.06 11.01 -11.42
CA ARG A 152 -4.03 10.05 -11.84
C ARG A 152 -4.63 8.89 -12.60
N ALA A 153 -5.77 8.37 -12.17
CA ALA A 153 -6.45 7.30 -12.88
C ALA A 153 -6.90 7.75 -14.29
N ALA A 154 -7.47 8.97 -14.40
CA ALA A 154 -7.93 9.52 -15.66
C ALA A 154 -6.81 9.69 -16.69
N ALA A 155 -5.57 9.95 -16.26
CA ALA A 155 -4.40 10.02 -17.15
C ALA A 155 -4.15 8.71 -17.93
N TYR A 156 -4.67 7.58 -17.43
CA TYR A 156 -4.58 6.26 -18.06
C TYR A 156 -5.95 5.73 -18.51
N GLY A 157 -6.99 6.57 -18.55
CA GLY A 157 -8.35 6.12 -18.85
C GLY A 157 -8.88 5.08 -17.87
N LEU A 158 -8.45 5.15 -16.60
CA LEU A 158 -8.93 4.34 -15.49
C LEU A 158 -9.82 5.18 -14.58
N SER A 159 -10.78 4.55 -13.93
CA SER A 159 -11.44 5.09 -12.76
C SER A 159 -10.54 5.00 -11.53
N ARG A 160 -10.80 5.86 -10.53
CA ARG A 160 -10.12 5.76 -9.22
C ARG A 160 -10.23 4.36 -8.62
N ARG A 161 -11.38 3.71 -8.77
CA ARG A 161 -11.64 2.36 -8.24
C ARG A 161 -10.74 1.33 -8.89
N GLU A 162 -10.58 1.36 -10.21
CA GLU A 162 -9.72 0.44 -10.94
C GLU A 162 -8.24 0.62 -10.55
N LEU A 163 -7.75 1.87 -10.50
CA LEU A 163 -6.36 2.14 -10.09
C LEU A 163 -6.07 1.65 -8.65
N MET A 164 -7.04 1.80 -7.74
CA MET A 164 -6.90 1.35 -6.35
C MET A 164 -6.81 -0.17 -6.19
N GLN A 165 -7.27 -0.97 -7.16
CA GLN A 165 -7.19 -2.43 -7.05
C GLN A 165 -5.74 -2.93 -6.94
N ALA A 166 -4.76 -2.18 -7.46
CA ALA A 166 -3.35 -2.47 -7.27
C ALA A 166 -2.95 -2.54 -5.78
N ARG A 167 -3.65 -1.81 -4.90
CA ARG A 167 -3.42 -1.88 -3.45
C ARG A 167 -4.14 -3.05 -2.79
N CYS A 168 -5.34 -3.39 -3.26
CA CYS A 168 -6.06 -4.56 -2.78
C CYS A 168 -5.23 -5.85 -2.97
N ASN A 169 -4.51 -5.95 -4.08
CA ASN A 169 -3.66 -7.11 -4.37
C ASN A 169 -2.44 -7.23 -3.45
N GLY A 170 -2.11 -6.23 -2.63
CA GLY A 170 -1.08 -6.36 -1.59
C GLY A 170 -1.43 -7.46 -0.58
N CYS A 171 -2.69 -7.53 -0.15
CA CYS A 171 -3.21 -8.59 0.72
C CYS A 171 -3.82 -9.76 -0.07
N HIS A 172 -4.48 -9.47 -1.19
CA HIS A 172 -5.20 -10.46 -2.02
C HIS A 172 -4.31 -11.12 -3.09
N ARG A 173 -2.98 -11.06 -2.96
CA ARG A 173 -2.01 -11.50 -3.96
C ARG A 173 -2.22 -12.94 -4.43
N HIS A 174 -2.54 -13.82 -3.48
CA HIS A 174 -2.63 -15.27 -3.70
C HIS A 174 -4.05 -15.77 -3.97
N ASP A 175 -5.04 -14.86 -3.96
CA ASP A 175 -6.39 -15.21 -4.38
C ASP A 175 -6.43 -15.39 -5.89
N ARG A 176 -7.17 -16.38 -6.37
CA ARG A 176 -7.42 -16.57 -7.81
C ARG A 176 -8.24 -15.41 -8.38
N GLU A 177 -9.32 -15.07 -7.69
CA GLU A 177 -10.23 -13.95 -8.00
C GLU A 177 -10.70 -13.33 -6.68
N THR A 178 -11.02 -12.04 -6.69
CA THR A 178 -11.49 -11.31 -5.51
C THR A 178 -12.64 -10.37 -5.88
N PRO A 179 -13.84 -10.53 -5.29
CA PRO A 179 -14.99 -9.68 -5.61
C PRO A 179 -14.68 -8.18 -5.51
N GLY A 180 -14.90 -7.44 -6.60
CA GLY A 180 -14.61 -6.00 -6.69
C GLY A 180 -13.19 -5.65 -7.15
N MET A 181 -12.36 -6.65 -7.48
CA MET A 181 -11.03 -6.50 -8.07
C MET A 181 -10.98 -6.86 -9.56
N ASP A 182 -12.05 -6.54 -10.30
CA ASP A 182 -12.26 -6.99 -11.70
C ASP A 182 -11.06 -6.78 -12.64
N VAL A 183 -10.30 -5.69 -12.49
CA VAL A 183 -9.12 -5.40 -13.33
C VAL A 183 -7.93 -6.25 -12.93
N ILE A 184 -7.67 -6.42 -11.64
CA ILE A 184 -6.61 -7.31 -11.16
C ILE A 184 -6.93 -8.78 -11.48
N ASP A 185 -8.19 -9.18 -11.36
CA ASP A 185 -8.65 -10.54 -11.68
C ASP A 185 -8.45 -10.87 -13.17
N VAL A 186 -8.68 -9.91 -14.07
CA VAL A 186 -8.31 -10.03 -15.49
C VAL A 186 -6.80 -10.24 -15.63
N GLY A 187 -5.97 -9.44 -14.96
CA GLY A 187 -4.52 -9.59 -15.01
C GLY A 187 -4.05 -10.97 -14.53
N LYS A 188 -4.62 -11.47 -13.41
CA LYS A 188 -4.29 -12.78 -12.84
C LYS A 188 -4.64 -13.90 -13.83
N ARG A 189 -5.81 -13.82 -14.45
CA ARG A 189 -6.27 -14.78 -15.47
C ARG A 189 -5.33 -14.79 -16.67
N ILE A 190 -4.93 -13.62 -17.17
CA ILE A 190 -3.99 -13.54 -18.31
C ILE A 190 -2.63 -14.15 -17.96
N VAL A 191 -2.11 -13.91 -16.74
CA VAL A 191 -0.85 -14.52 -16.30
C VAL A 191 -0.91 -16.05 -16.31
N GLU A 192 -2.05 -16.62 -15.88
CA GLU A 192 -2.31 -18.07 -15.89
C GLU A 192 -2.49 -18.61 -17.33
N GLU A 193 -3.37 -18.00 -18.13
CA GLU A 193 -3.77 -18.49 -19.45
C GLU A 193 -2.71 -18.27 -20.54
N SER A 194 -1.98 -17.15 -20.49
CA SER A 194 -0.93 -16.83 -21.46
C SER A 194 0.41 -17.50 -21.13
N GLY A 195 0.48 -18.28 -20.05
CA GLY A 195 1.68 -19.05 -19.70
C GLY A 195 2.89 -18.20 -19.33
N CYS A 196 2.69 -17.04 -18.70
CA CYS A 196 3.79 -16.12 -18.36
C CYS A 196 4.88 -16.80 -17.51
N ILE A 197 4.50 -17.75 -16.65
CA ILE A 197 5.40 -18.53 -15.82
C ILE A 197 6.37 -19.42 -16.62
N ALA A 198 6.09 -19.72 -17.89
CA ALA A 198 6.99 -20.49 -18.74
C ALA A 198 8.32 -19.76 -18.99
N CYS A 199 8.28 -18.42 -19.02
CA CYS A 199 9.46 -17.58 -19.23
C CYS A 199 9.90 -16.84 -17.97
N HIS A 200 8.97 -16.46 -17.09
CA HIS A 200 9.23 -15.64 -15.91
C HIS A 200 9.14 -16.43 -14.61
N VAL A 201 9.99 -16.09 -13.64
CA VAL A 201 9.83 -16.54 -12.27
C VAL A 201 8.76 -15.72 -11.57
N ILE A 202 7.80 -16.40 -10.93
CA ILE A 202 6.74 -15.82 -10.11
C ILE A 202 6.61 -16.66 -8.83
N SER A 203 6.77 -16.03 -7.67
CA SER A 203 6.74 -16.67 -6.35
C SER A 203 7.71 -17.86 -6.23
N GLY A 204 8.88 -17.78 -6.89
CA GLY A 204 9.92 -18.81 -6.86
C GLY A 204 9.75 -19.96 -7.86
N GLU A 205 8.72 -19.92 -8.71
CA GLU A 205 8.46 -20.92 -9.75
C GLU A 205 8.50 -20.29 -11.14
N GLY A 206 8.93 -21.04 -12.16
CA GLY A 206 8.86 -20.63 -13.56
C GLY A 206 10.20 -20.63 -14.30
N GLY A 207 10.21 -19.98 -15.46
CA GLY A 207 11.36 -19.90 -16.37
C GLY A 207 12.35 -18.80 -16.02
N LEU A 208 13.59 -18.93 -16.51
CA LEU A 208 14.66 -17.94 -16.35
C LEU A 208 14.96 -17.17 -17.65
N ILE A 209 14.06 -17.24 -18.62
CA ILE A 209 14.21 -16.57 -19.93
C ILE A 209 13.88 -15.08 -19.79
N GLY A 210 12.78 -14.78 -19.11
CA GLY A 210 12.36 -13.43 -18.77
C GLY A 210 12.84 -13.01 -17.38
N PRO A 211 12.71 -11.72 -17.04
CA PRO A 211 13.00 -11.22 -15.70
C PRO A 211 12.11 -11.87 -14.64
N GLU A 212 12.64 -11.92 -13.42
CA GLU A 212 11.90 -12.27 -12.21
C GLU A 212 10.77 -11.26 -11.97
N LEU A 213 9.54 -11.74 -11.73
CA LEU A 213 8.35 -10.89 -11.57
C LEU A 213 7.76 -10.92 -10.16
N THR A 214 8.24 -11.76 -9.23
CA THR A 214 7.70 -11.85 -7.86
C THR A 214 7.60 -10.48 -7.20
N TYR A 215 8.57 -9.59 -7.44
CA TYR A 215 8.54 -8.23 -6.89
C TYR A 215 8.68 -7.16 -7.97
N ALA A 216 8.01 -7.35 -9.11
CA ALA A 216 8.07 -6.42 -10.24
C ALA A 216 7.71 -4.97 -9.85
N GLY A 217 6.78 -4.77 -8.92
CA GLY A 217 6.35 -3.46 -8.44
C GLY A 217 7.36 -2.74 -7.54
N ASP A 218 8.42 -3.41 -7.08
CA ASP A 218 9.51 -2.81 -6.31
C ASP A 218 10.68 -2.36 -7.20
N LYS A 219 10.62 -2.63 -8.51
CA LYS A 219 11.68 -2.23 -9.43
C LYS A 219 11.71 -0.71 -9.56
N ASN A 220 12.87 -0.12 -9.26
CA ASN A 220 13.07 1.33 -9.42
C ASN A 220 12.81 1.74 -10.88
N PRO A 221 11.97 2.76 -11.14
CA PRO A 221 11.72 3.29 -12.48
C PRO A 221 12.97 3.67 -13.28
N GLU A 222 14.12 3.94 -12.62
CA GLU A 222 15.39 4.22 -13.31
C GLU A 222 15.90 3.05 -14.19
N PHE A 223 15.42 1.83 -13.94
CA PHE A 223 15.74 0.65 -14.74
C PHE A 223 14.76 0.41 -15.89
N LEU A 224 13.89 1.38 -16.19
CA LEU A 224 12.95 1.36 -17.30
C LEU A 224 13.45 2.32 -18.38
N ASP A 225 13.54 1.84 -19.61
CA ASP A 225 13.86 2.69 -20.76
C ASP A 225 12.57 3.33 -21.30
N PHE A 226 12.50 4.66 -21.23
CA PHE A 226 11.35 5.43 -21.69
C PHE A 226 11.52 5.98 -23.12
N ALA A 227 12.66 5.74 -23.78
CA ALA A 227 12.97 6.33 -25.09
C ALA A 227 11.91 6.07 -26.17
N HIS A 228 11.21 4.93 -26.07
CA HIS A 228 10.18 4.49 -27.01
C HIS A 228 8.77 4.45 -26.38
N VAL A 229 8.57 5.16 -25.26
CA VAL A 229 7.27 5.23 -24.58
C VAL A 229 6.62 6.58 -24.84
N GLU A 230 5.47 6.57 -25.51
CA GLU A 230 4.67 7.78 -25.70
C GLU A 230 3.91 8.16 -24.41
N GLY A 231 3.88 9.46 -24.09
CA GLY A 231 3.12 9.98 -22.95
C GLY A 231 3.95 10.10 -21.65
N PRO A 232 3.31 10.04 -20.47
CA PRO A 232 4.00 10.23 -19.20
C PRO A 232 5.05 9.14 -18.91
N GLU A 233 6.27 9.54 -18.55
CA GLU A 233 7.36 8.65 -18.12
C GLU A 233 7.09 8.10 -16.72
N THR A 234 6.23 7.08 -16.65
CA THR A 234 5.88 6.41 -15.39
C THR A 234 5.97 4.90 -15.56
N ALA A 235 6.24 4.19 -14.45
CA ALA A 235 6.27 2.74 -14.47
C ALA A 235 4.94 2.15 -14.99
N LEU A 236 3.80 2.74 -14.66
CA LEU A 236 2.50 2.30 -15.17
C LEU A 236 2.41 2.42 -16.70
N ASN A 237 2.77 3.57 -17.26
CA ASN A 237 2.73 3.78 -18.70
C ASN A 237 3.71 2.86 -19.44
N TRP A 238 4.93 2.70 -18.89
CA TRP A 238 5.94 1.81 -19.46
C TRP A 238 5.42 0.36 -19.54
N HIS A 239 4.82 -0.16 -18.47
CA HIS A 239 4.26 -1.51 -18.47
C HIS A 239 3.07 -1.64 -19.43
N ILE A 240 2.17 -0.64 -19.50
CA ILE A 240 1.06 -0.64 -20.46
C ILE A 240 1.61 -0.71 -21.89
N SER A 241 2.57 0.13 -22.24
CA SER A 241 3.18 0.15 -23.58
C SER A 241 3.90 -1.16 -23.88
N HIS A 242 4.68 -1.67 -22.93
CA HIS A 242 5.41 -2.93 -23.09
C HIS A 242 4.47 -4.13 -23.27
N PHE A 243 3.34 -4.20 -22.56
CA PHE A 243 2.36 -5.28 -22.77
C PHE A 243 1.61 -5.17 -24.11
N ARG A 244 1.46 -3.97 -24.67
CA ARG A 244 0.87 -3.79 -26.00
C ARG A 244 1.84 -4.17 -27.13
N ASP A 245 3.09 -3.77 -27.00
CA ASP A 245 4.14 -4.08 -27.97
C ASP A 245 5.52 -4.13 -27.29
N PRO A 246 5.97 -5.33 -26.87
CA PRO A 246 7.25 -5.49 -26.18
C PRO A 246 8.45 -5.05 -27.02
N GLN A 247 8.42 -5.33 -28.34
CA GLN A 247 9.51 -5.02 -29.28
C GLN A 247 9.59 -3.52 -29.58
N ALA A 248 8.47 -2.81 -29.56
CA ALA A 248 8.47 -1.36 -29.72
C ALA A 248 9.07 -0.63 -28.51
N VAL A 249 8.85 -1.14 -27.29
CA VAL A 249 9.36 -0.50 -26.06
C VAL A 249 10.79 -0.95 -25.74
N VAL A 250 11.10 -2.24 -25.91
CA VAL A 250 12.41 -2.82 -25.61
C VAL A 250 12.98 -3.42 -26.89
N GLU A 251 14.01 -2.77 -27.44
CA GLU A 251 14.70 -3.24 -28.63
C GLU A 251 15.27 -4.64 -28.41
N GLY A 252 14.95 -5.57 -29.32
CA GLY A 252 15.39 -6.97 -29.20
C GLY A 252 14.69 -7.77 -28.10
N SER A 253 13.54 -7.31 -27.58
CA SER A 253 12.78 -8.05 -26.57
C SER A 253 12.46 -9.49 -26.99
N ALA A 254 12.83 -10.44 -26.12
CA ALA A 254 12.50 -11.86 -26.27
C ALA A 254 11.04 -12.17 -25.90
N MET A 255 10.33 -11.23 -25.24
CA MET A 255 8.92 -11.40 -24.91
C MET A 255 8.09 -11.26 -26.19
N PRO A 256 7.35 -12.29 -26.65
CA PRO A 256 6.57 -12.20 -27.86
C PRO A 256 5.42 -11.19 -27.71
N ASN A 257 5.03 -10.54 -28.79
CA ASN A 257 3.79 -9.78 -28.81
C ASN A 257 2.59 -10.76 -28.79
N LEU A 258 1.89 -10.79 -27.65
CA LEU A 258 0.73 -11.66 -27.42
C LEU A 258 -0.60 -11.03 -27.89
N GLY A 259 -0.56 -9.82 -28.46
CA GLY A 259 -1.72 -9.16 -29.04
C GLY A 259 -2.68 -8.54 -28.01
N PHE A 260 -2.20 -8.21 -26.81
CA PHE A 260 -3.05 -7.67 -25.75
C PHE A 260 -3.67 -6.32 -26.13
N GLY A 261 -4.98 -6.22 -25.91
CA GLY A 261 -5.71 -4.97 -26.02
C GLY A 261 -5.39 -4.00 -24.88
N GLU A 262 -5.87 -2.76 -25.01
CA GLU A 262 -5.60 -1.70 -24.03
C GLU A 262 -6.06 -2.05 -22.60
N ARG A 263 -7.23 -2.71 -22.47
CA ARG A 263 -7.76 -3.12 -21.15
C ARG A 263 -6.92 -4.20 -20.50
N GLU A 264 -6.44 -5.17 -21.28
CA GLU A 264 -5.61 -6.28 -20.82
C GLU A 264 -4.21 -5.79 -20.43
N ALA A 265 -3.62 -4.91 -21.23
CA ALA A 265 -2.34 -4.28 -20.93
C ALA A 265 -2.38 -3.48 -19.62
N LYS A 266 -3.47 -2.72 -19.37
CA LYS A 266 -3.69 -2.02 -18.10
C LYS A 266 -3.85 -2.98 -16.92
N ALA A 267 -4.61 -4.05 -17.10
CA ALA A 267 -4.79 -5.08 -16.07
C ALA A 267 -3.47 -5.74 -15.68
N LEU A 268 -2.67 -6.15 -16.66
CA LEU A 268 -1.33 -6.71 -16.44
C LEU A 268 -0.39 -5.69 -15.79
N ALA A 269 -0.38 -4.44 -16.25
CA ALA A 269 0.46 -3.39 -15.68
C ALA A 269 0.13 -3.12 -14.21
N LEU A 270 -1.16 -3.01 -13.87
CA LEU A 270 -1.60 -2.84 -12.47
C LEU A 270 -1.24 -4.06 -11.62
N LEU A 271 -1.37 -5.28 -12.16
CA LEU A 271 -0.96 -6.49 -11.48
C LEU A 271 0.56 -6.50 -11.21
N MET A 272 1.40 -6.20 -12.21
CA MET A 272 2.86 -6.14 -12.03
C MET A 272 3.24 -5.13 -10.94
N LEU A 273 2.66 -3.92 -11.00
CA LEU A 273 2.96 -2.87 -10.02
C LEU A 273 2.41 -3.16 -8.62
N SER A 274 1.41 -4.03 -8.51
CA SER A 274 0.90 -4.49 -7.21
C SER A 274 1.79 -5.55 -6.55
N TRP A 275 2.66 -6.21 -7.31
CA TRP A 275 3.57 -7.23 -6.79
C TRP A 275 4.76 -6.58 -6.10
N ARG A 276 4.53 -6.15 -4.86
CA ARG A 276 5.49 -5.47 -3.99
C ARG A 276 5.80 -6.32 -2.75
N ARG A 277 6.92 -6.04 -2.10
CA ARG A 277 7.25 -6.60 -0.78
C ARG A 277 6.45 -5.87 0.29
N GLU A 278 5.20 -6.26 0.44
CA GLU A 278 4.36 -5.83 1.55
C GLU A 278 4.22 -6.99 2.56
N THR A 279 4.43 -6.69 3.83
CA THR A 279 4.27 -7.67 4.92
C THR A 279 3.03 -7.31 5.71
N PHE A 280 2.05 -8.21 5.68
CA PHE A 280 0.84 -8.11 6.48
C PHE A 280 0.85 -9.21 7.55
N PRO A 281 0.35 -8.93 8.76
CA PRO A 281 0.04 -9.97 9.73
C PRO A 281 -0.88 -11.02 9.11
N PRO A 282 -0.70 -12.33 9.41
CA PRO A 282 -1.54 -13.39 8.84
C PRO A 282 -3.05 -13.17 9.02
N GLU A 283 -3.44 -12.54 10.13
CA GLU A 283 -4.83 -12.19 10.43
C GLU A 283 -5.45 -11.13 9.49
N TYR A 284 -4.64 -10.41 8.70
CA TYR A 284 -5.09 -9.40 7.73
C TYR A 284 -5.21 -10.00 6.32
N ILE A 285 -4.62 -11.18 6.11
CA ILE A 285 -4.66 -11.88 4.84
C ILE A 285 -5.92 -12.75 4.87
N PRO A 286 -6.79 -12.67 3.84
CA PRO A 286 -7.94 -13.55 3.77
C PRO A 286 -7.46 -15.01 3.77
N PRO A 287 -8.18 -15.94 4.44
CA PRO A 287 -7.90 -17.34 4.25
C PRO A 287 -8.05 -17.64 2.76
N PRO A 288 -7.18 -18.47 2.15
CA PRO A 288 -7.29 -18.79 0.74
C PRO A 288 -8.72 -19.24 0.48
N HIS A 289 -9.38 -18.59 -0.49
CA HIS A 289 -10.70 -19.03 -0.93
C HIS A 289 -10.57 -20.51 -1.26
N LYS A 290 -11.08 -21.37 -0.38
CA LYS A 290 -11.16 -22.79 -0.69
C LYS A 290 -11.91 -22.83 -2.02
N PRO A 291 -11.34 -23.39 -3.10
CA PRO A 291 -12.22 -23.78 -4.20
C PRO A 291 -13.35 -24.55 -3.53
N ALA A 292 -14.59 -24.31 -3.94
CA ALA A 292 -15.69 -25.14 -3.53
C ALA A 292 -15.37 -26.57 -3.99
N LEU A 293 -14.60 -27.32 -3.19
CA LEU A 293 -14.54 -28.77 -3.19
C LEU A 293 -15.86 -29.21 -2.57
N ALA A 294 -16.96 -28.89 -3.27
CA ALA A 294 -18.22 -29.54 -3.08
C ALA A 294 -17.96 -31.03 -3.36
N GLY A 295 -17.80 -31.83 -2.30
CA GLY A 295 -17.84 -33.28 -2.40
C GLY A 295 -16.65 -34.08 -1.88
N VAL A 296 -15.55 -33.45 -1.42
CA VAL A 296 -14.51 -34.21 -0.69
C VAL A 296 -14.73 -33.99 0.80
N PRO A 297 -15.28 -34.95 1.56
CA PRO A 297 -15.41 -34.79 2.99
C PRO A 297 -14.01 -34.57 3.58
N PRO A 298 -13.86 -33.63 4.53
CA PRO A 298 -12.58 -33.45 5.20
C PRO A 298 -12.18 -34.79 5.80
N VAL A 299 -10.98 -35.27 5.46
CA VAL A 299 -10.36 -36.35 6.21
C VAL A 299 -10.01 -35.75 7.57
N VAL A 300 -10.98 -35.69 8.46
CA VAL A 300 -10.77 -35.40 9.87
C VAL A 300 -10.04 -36.62 10.41
N ARG A 301 -8.70 -36.58 10.38
CA ARG A 301 -7.93 -37.48 11.22
C ARG A 301 -8.21 -37.06 12.65
N ASP A 302 -8.81 -37.97 13.41
CA ASP A 302 -8.94 -37.85 14.86
C ASP A 302 -7.54 -37.70 15.47
N LEU A 303 -7.16 -36.45 15.77
CA LEU A 303 -5.89 -36.11 16.43
C LEU A 303 -5.92 -36.45 17.93
N SER A 304 -7.08 -36.82 18.47
CA SER A 304 -7.26 -37.33 19.83
C SER A 304 -6.88 -38.81 19.93
N ALA A 305 -6.74 -39.51 18.80
CA ALA A 305 -6.25 -40.89 18.79
C ALA A 305 -4.75 -40.90 19.15
N PRO A 306 -4.34 -41.67 20.18
CA PRO A 306 -2.93 -41.76 20.54
C PRO A 306 -2.12 -42.29 19.34
N PRO A 307 -0.88 -41.79 19.13
CA PRO A 307 -0.01 -42.27 18.07
C PRO A 307 0.10 -43.80 18.16
N LYS A 308 -0.15 -44.50 17.05
CA LYS A 308 -0.06 -45.98 17.01
C LYS A 308 1.35 -46.51 17.29
N GLU A 309 2.35 -45.63 17.34
CA GLU A 309 3.72 -45.92 17.78
C GLU A 309 4.17 -44.88 18.80
N GLN A 310 4.55 -45.34 20.00
CA GLN A 310 5.38 -44.56 20.91
C GLN A 310 6.78 -44.48 20.29
N VAL A 311 7.06 -43.37 19.61
CA VAL A 311 8.39 -43.12 19.07
C VAL A 311 9.29 -42.70 20.22
N ALA A 312 10.34 -43.48 20.51
CA ALA A 312 11.36 -43.07 21.49
C ALA A 312 12.09 -41.81 20.99
N GLY A 313 12.14 -40.77 21.81
CA GLY A 313 12.63 -39.43 21.45
C GLY A 313 11.47 -38.45 21.23
N GLY A 314 11.65 -37.19 21.64
CA GLY A 314 10.59 -36.17 21.67
C GLY A 314 9.91 -35.90 20.31
N ALA A 315 8.81 -35.14 20.33
CA ALA A 315 7.99 -34.85 19.15
C ALA A 315 8.80 -34.34 17.93
N GLU A 316 9.87 -33.58 18.19
CA GLU A 316 10.79 -33.08 17.18
C GLU A 316 11.55 -34.21 16.44
N GLU A 317 12.02 -35.22 17.18
CA GLU A 317 12.77 -36.34 16.61
C GLU A 317 11.86 -37.33 15.88
N ALA A 318 10.61 -37.48 16.36
CA ALA A 318 9.55 -38.14 15.61
C ALA A 318 9.27 -37.41 14.27
N GLY A 319 9.16 -36.08 14.29
CA GLY A 319 8.99 -35.24 13.10
C GLY A 319 10.14 -35.38 12.10
N ARG A 320 11.39 -35.30 12.57
CA ARG A 320 12.60 -35.48 11.74
C ARG A 320 12.64 -36.84 11.05
N ARG A 321 12.25 -37.92 11.74
CA ARG A 321 12.18 -39.28 11.16
C ARG A 321 11.10 -39.39 10.09
N VAL A 322 9.95 -38.73 10.26
CA VAL A 322 8.89 -38.70 9.23
C VAL A 322 9.38 -37.93 8.00
N PHE A 323 10.02 -36.78 8.20
CA PHE A 323 10.58 -35.95 7.13
C PHE A 323 11.60 -36.71 6.27
N GLN A 324 12.44 -37.53 6.90
CA GLN A 324 13.38 -38.40 6.19
C GLN A 324 12.69 -39.58 5.51
N ARG A 325 11.86 -40.35 6.25
CA ARG A 325 11.20 -41.56 5.71
C ARG A 325 10.23 -41.28 4.58
N ARG A 326 9.56 -40.13 4.58
CA ARG A 326 8.63 -39.72 3.52
C ARG A 326 9.34 -39.08 2.32
N GLY A 327 10.67 -39.01 2.34
CA GLY A 327 11.44 -38.45 1.24
C GLY A 327 11.34 -36.94 1.12
N CYS A 328 10.79 -36.21 2.11
CA CYS A 328 10.62 -34.75 2.03
C CYS A 328 11.96 -34.03 1.80
N HIS A 329 13.05 -34.60 2.33
CA HIS A 329 14.43 -34.14 2.13
C HIS A 329 14.95 -34.24 0.70
N SER A 330 14.25 -34.94 -0.21
CA SER A 330 14.65 -35.00 -1.61
C SER A 330 14.41 -33.67 -2.33
N CYS A 331 13.47 -32.86 -1.80
CA CYS A 331 13.17 -31.53 -2.31
C CYS A 331 13.55 -30.46 -1.28
N HIS A 332 13.21 -30.63 0.00
CA HIS A 332 13.42 -29.61 1.04
C HIS A 332 14.73 -29.78 1.82
N SER A 333 15.39 -28.67 2.17
CA SER A 333 16.66 -28.68 2.89
C SER A 333 16.53 -28.08 4.30
N VAL A 334 16.90 -28.86 5.34
CA VAL A 334 16.82 -28.40 6.73
C VAL A 334 18.16 -27.83 7.18
N GLY A 335 18.23 -26.51 7.36
CA GLY A 335 19.33 -25.81 8.05
C GLY A 335 20.55 -25.42 7.22
N LYS A 336 20.69 -25.89 5.97
CA LYS A 336 21.66 -25.41 4.97
C LYS A 336 21.13 -25.70 3.56
N GLY A 337 20.45 -24.75 2.93
CA GLY A 337 19.77 -24.97 1.65
C GLY A 337 20.25 -24.10 0.51
N LYS A 338 20.71 -24.71 -0.58
CA LYS A 338 20.58 -24.16 -1.94
C LYS A 338 19.35 -24.82 -2.56
N LEU A 339 18.38 -23.99 -2.97
CA LEU A 339 17.32 -24.22 -3.97
C LEU A 339 16.60 -25.58 -3.90
N ILE A 340 15.44 -25.60 -3.22
CA ILE A 340 14.08 -25.85 -3.75
C ILE A 340 13.17 -26.06 -2.52
N GLY A 341 12.16 -25.19 -2.36
CA GLY A 341 11.22 -25.20 -1.23
C GLY A 341 11.77 -24.56 0.05
N PRO A 342 10.88 -23.99 0.91
CA PRO A 342 11.29 -23.41 2.19
C PRO A 342 11.96 -24.42 3.11
#